data_AF-F9XBB3-F1
#
_entry.id   AF-F9XBB3-F1
#
_cell.length_a   1.000
_cell.length_b   1.000
_cell.length_c   1.000
_cell.angle_alpha   90.00
_cell.angle_beta   90.00
_cell.angle_gamma   90.00
#
_symmetry.space_group_name_H-M   'P 1'
#
loop_
_entity.id
_entity.type
_entity.pdbx_description
1 polymer ?
#
loop_
_entity_poly.entity_id
_entity_poly.type
_entity_poly.pdbx_seq_one_letter_code
_entity_poly.pdbx_strand_id
1 'polypeptide(L)'
;LDTHIDTSPLSPTLERKNSLEKKLQTRPEAEELKERHILLDTDVAPGLQARQKELERQRVADGLRKNLASRPTAPELIERNILPDSKAAPALQSQERELKKHLRADSLEKALQGRPEKGVLVREGILREDEE
;
A
#
# COMPACT_ATOMS: atom_id res chain seq x y z
N LEU A 1 24.45 26.79 -50.00
CA LEU A 1 23.11 26.69 -49.38
C LEU A 1 22.28 25.80 -50.28
N ASP A 2 22.42 24.48 -50.14
CA ASP A 2 21.62 23.52 -50.91
C ASP A 2 20.23 23.40 -50.30
N THR A 3 19.26 24.03 -50.95
CA THR A 3 17.84 23.85 -50.62
C THR A 3 17.34 22.64 -51.39
N HIS A 4 17.59 21.44 -50.86
CA HIS A 4 17.03 20.21 -51.39
C HIS A 4 15.52 20.19 -51.09
N ILE A 5 14.72 20.82 -51.95
CA ILE A 5 13.26 20.77 -51.88
C ILE A 5 12.83 19.38 -52.36
N ASP A 6 12.22 18.60 -51.45
CA ASP A 6 11.59 17.33 -51.78
C ASP A 6 10.37 17.60 -52.68
N THR A 7 10.48 17.20 -53.96
CA THR A 7 9.45 17.36 -54.99
C THR A 7 8.63 16.10 -55.21
N SER A 8 8.78 15.09 -54.33
CA SER A 8 7.98 13.88 -54.37
C SER A 8 6.49 14.22 -54.33
N PRO A 9 5.66 13.64 -55.22
CA PRO A 9 4.26 14.02 -55.29
C PRO A 9 3.56 13.67 -53.97
N LEU A 10 2.88 14.67 -53.36
CA LEU A 10 2.10 14.49 -52.13
C LEU A 10 0.92 13.49 -52.28
N SER A 11 0.71 12.95 -53.48
CA SER A 11 -0.28 11.92 -53.74
C SER A 11 0.03 10.65 -52.92
N PRO A 12 -0.94 10.07 -52.21
CA PRO A 12 -0.71 8.84 -51.47
C PRO A 12 -0.37 7.72 -52.46
N THR A 13 0.90 7.31 -52.48
CA THR A 13 1.36 6.14 -53.24
C THR A 13 0.59 4.91 -52.78
N LEU A 14 0.39 3.94 -53.67
CA LEU A 14 -0.35 2.72 -53.35
C LEU A 14 0.29 1.96 -52.16
N GLU A 15 1.62 1.94 -52.09
CA GLU A 15 2.37 1.39 -50.96
C GLU A 15 2.05 2.06 -49.63
N ARG A 16 1.92 3.40 -49.63
CA ARG A 16 1.54 4.16 -48.44
C ARG A 16 0.12 3.84 -48.00
N LYS A 17 -0.81 3.66 -48.94
CA LYS A 17 -2.20 3.25 -48.65
C LYS A 17 -2.23 1.87 -48.00
N ASN A 18 -1.54 0.89 -48.58
CA ASN A 18 -1.47 -0.48 -48.07
C ASN A 18 -0.83 -0.55 -46.67
N SER A 19 0.24 0.23 -46.43
CA SER A 19 0.89 0.29 -45.11
C SER A 19 -0.01 0.92 -44.04
N LEU A 20 -0.76 1.97 -44.40
CA LEU A 20 -1.69 2.64 -43.49
C LEU A 20 -2.86 1.73 -43.12
N GLU A 21 -3.46 1.06 -44.10
CA GLU A 21 -4.55 0.12 -43.88
C GLU A 21 -4.16 -0.97 -42.86
N LYS A 22 -2.98 -1.59 -43.05
CA LYS A 22 -2.45 -2.59 -42.11
C LYS A 22 -2.30 -2.03 -40.69
N LYS A 23 -1.79 -0.80 -40.54
CA LYS A 23 -1.62 -0.14 -39.22
C LYS A 23 -2.93 0.20 -38.56
N LEU A 24 -3.97 0.55 -39.33
CA LEU A 24 -5.30 0.83 -38.81
C LEU A 24 -6.00 -0.45 -38.34
N GLN A 25 -5.80 -1.58 -39.02
CA GLN A 25 -6.33 -2.89 -38.59
C GLN A 25 -5.70 -3.37 -37.27
N THR A 26 -4.42 -3.07 -37.03
CA THR A 26 -3.71 -3.44 -35.80
C THR A 26 -3.71 -2.32 -34.75
N ARG A 27 -4.57 -1.30 -34.90
CA ARG A 27 -4.61 -0.16 -34.00
C ARG A 27 -5.23 -0.59 -32.66
N PRO A 28 -4.59 -0.29 -31.52
CA PRO A 28 -5.19 -0.49 -30.20
C PRO A 28 -6.45 0.34 -29.99
N GLU A 29 -7.38 -0.20 -29.21
CA GLU A 29 -8.59 0.52 -28.80
C GLU A 29 -8.27 1.68 -27.87
N ALA A 30 -9.13 2.70 -27.85
CA ALA A 30 -8.91 3.89 -27.01
C ALA A 30 -8.85 3.54 -25.52
N GLU A 31 -9.67 2.59 -25.07
CA GLU A 31 -9.69 2.10 -23.69
C GLU A 31 -8.38 1.38 -23.33
N GLU A 32 -7.85 0.53 -24.20
CA GLU A 32 -6.56 -0.15 -23.99
C GLU A 32 -5.41 0.86 -23.82
N LEU A 33 -5.45 1.96 -24.57
CA LEU A 33 -4.46 3.03 -24.45
C LEU A 33 -4.61 3.82 -23.13
N LYS A 34 -5.82 3.94 -22.58
CA LYS A 34 -6.05 4.54 -21.25
C LYS A 34 -5.54 3.63 -20.14
N GLU A 35 -5.85 2.33 -20.21
CA GLU A 35 -5.35 1.33 -19.25
C GLU A 35 -3.83 1.28 -19.23
N ARG A 36 -3.19 1.44 -20.39
CA ARG A 36 -1.73 1.54 -20.52
C ARG A 36 -1.17 2.93 -20.15
N HIS A 37 -2.01 3.84 -19.70
CA HIS A 37 -1.65 5.21 -19.31
C HIS A 37 -1.00 6.04 -20.43
N ILE A 38 -1.30 5.71 -21.70
CA ILE A 38 -0.87 6.47 -22.88
C ILE A 38 -1.85 7.62 -23.15
N LEU A 39 -3.15 7.29 -23.18
CA LEU A 39 -4.23 8.28 -23.20
C LEU A 39 -4.64 8.58 -21.76
N LEU A 40 -4.93 9.85 -21.48
CA LEU A 40 -5.47 10.25 -20.19
C LEU A 40 -6.96 9.90 -20.15
N ASP A 41 -7.39 9.24 -19.08
CA ASP A 41 -8.81 8.98 -18.83
C ASP A 41 -9.46 10.19 -18.15
N THR A 42 -9.72 11.23 -18.94
CA THR A 42 -10.33 12.47 -18.45
C THR A 42 -11.33 13.01 -19.45
N ASP A 43 -12.47 13.51 -18.97
CA ASP A 43 -13.46 14.23 -19.79
C ASP A 43 -13.07 15.71 -20.04
N VAL A 44 -11.88 16.11 -19.58
CA VAL A 44 -11.39 17.48 -19.70
C VAL A 44 -10.77 17.71 -21.08
N ALA A 45 -11.05 18.89 -21.65
CA ALA A 45 -10.53 19.29 -22.95
C ALA A 45 -8.99 19.13 -23.02
N PRO A 46 -8.43 18.66 -24.15
CA PRO A 46 -6.99 18.36 -24.28
C PRO A 46 -6.06 19.50 -23.86
N GLY A 47 -6.43 20.75 -24.11
CA GLY A 47 -5.62 21.93 -23.72
C GLY A 47 -5.53 22.18 -22.22
N LEU A 48 -6.45 21.62 -21.42
CA LEU A 48 -6.51 21.82 -19.96
C LEU A 48 -5.98 20.61 -19.16
N GLN A 49 -5.80 19.45 -19.79
CA GLN A 49 -5.34 18.22 -19.13
C GLN A 49 -4.03 18.42 -18.35
N ALA A 50 -3.07 19.17 -18.92
CA ALA A 50 -1.81 19.48 -18.26
C ALA A 50 -2.01 20.29 -16.96
N ARG A 51 -2.94 21.25 -16.96
CA ARG A 51 -3.26 22.08 -15.78
C ARG A 51 -4.02 21.28 -14.72
N GLN A 52 -4.92 20.41 -15.12
CA GLN A 52 -5.61 19.49 -14.23
C GLN A 52 -4.62 18.58 -13.49
N LYS A 53 -3.67 17.97 -14.23
CA LYS A 53 -2.64 17.10 -13.65
C LYS A 53 -1.72 17.85 -12.67
N GLU A 54 -1.36 19.09 -12.99
CA GLU A 54 -0.56 19.92 -12.09
C GLU A 54 -1.34 20.25 -10.80
N LEU A 55 -2.62 20.60 -10.91
CA LEU A 55 -3.48 20.84 -9.75
C LEU A 55 -3.61 19.59 -8.87
N GLU A 56 -3.83 18.42 -9.48
CA GLU A 56 -3.89 17.14 -8.78
C GLU A 56 -2.58 16.86 -8.04
N ARG A 57 -1.44 17.05 -8.71
CA ARG A 57 -0.12 16.89 -8.11
C ARG A 57 0.06 17.81 -6.90
N GLN A 58 -0.36 19.07 -7.00
CA GLN A 58 -0.28 20.02 -5.89
C GLN A 58 -1.16 19.60 -4.72
N ARG A 59 -2.40 19.18 -4.98
CA ARG A 59 -3.32 18.65 -3.95
C ARG A 59 -2.73 17.44 -3.22
N VAL A 60 -2.16 16.49 -3.97
CA VAL A 60 -1.48 15.31 -3.39
C VAL A 60 -0.26 15.73 -2.58
N ALA A 61 0.54 16.67 -3.08
CA ALA A 61 1.72 17.18 -2.38
C ALA A 61 1.34 17.87 -1.05
N ASP A 62 0.30 18.68 -1.05
CA ASP A 62 -0.16 19.38 0.15
C ASP A 62 -0.78 18.42 1.16
N GLY A 63 -1.56 17.44 0.68
CA GLY A 63 -2.06 16.35 1.53
C GLY A 63 -0.93 15.55 2.17
N LEU A 64 0.12 15.22 1.41
CA LEU A 64 1.30 14.54 1.92
C LEU A 64 2.04 15.39 2.96
N ARG A 65 2.25 16.68 2.69
CA ARG A 65 2.88 17.61 3.64
C ARG A 65 2.13 17.64 4.97
N LYS A 66 0.80 17.72 4.93
CA LYS A 66 -0.04 17.70 6.13
C LYS A 66 0.13 16.39 6.91
N ASN A 67 0.06 15.24 6.23
CA ASN A 67 0.21 13.93 6.87
C ASN A 67 1.61 13.70 7.45
N LEU A 68 2.64 14.22 6.79
CA LEU A 68 4.02 14.17 7.30
C LEU A 68 4.22 15.06 8.53
N ALA A 69 3.58 16.24 8.57
CA ALA A 69 3.64 17.14 9.71
C ALA A 69 3.00 16.52 10.97
N SER A 70 1.93 15.75 10.81
CA SER A 70 1.24 15.04 11.90
C SER A 70 1.63 13.56 12.00
N ARG A 71 2.83 13.17 11.52
CA ARG A 71 3.25 11.77 11.50
C ARG A 71 3.51 11.27 12.94
N PRO A 72 2.79 10.23 13.41
CA PRO A 72 3.02 9.65 14.73
C PRO A 72 4.43 9.09 14.88
N THR A 73 4.95 9.16 16.10
CA THR A 73 6.26 8.58 16.42
C THR A 73 6.16 7.06 16.61
N ALA A 74 7.28 6.35 16.45
CA ALA A 74 7.34 4.91 16.70
C ALA A 74 6.83 4.50 18.11
N PRO A 75 7.21 5.17 19.22
CA PRO A 75 6.68 4.84 20.54
C PRO A 75 5.16 5.03 20.66
N GLU A 76 4.58 6.08 20.07
CA GLU A 76 3.12 6.27 20.05
C GLU A 76 2.40 5.11 19.35
N LEU A 77 2.99 4.56 18.28
CA LEU A 77 2.44 3.42 17.57
C LEU A 77 2.55 2.12 18.38
N ILE A 78 3.60 1.97 19.20
CA ILE A 78 3.75 0.84 20.13
C ILE A 78 2.71 0.92 21.24
N GLU A 79 2.51 2.10 21.83
CA GLU A 79 1.49 2.34 22.87
C GLU A 79 0.08 2.02 22.36
N ARG A 80 -0.20 2.38 21.10
CA ARG A 80 -1.46 2.04 20.42
C ARG A 80 -1.55 0.58 19.95
N ASN A 81 -0.56 -0.27 20.27
CA ASN A 81 -0.47 -1.67 19.84
C ASN A 81 -0.53 -1.88 18.31
N ILE A 82 -0.09 -0.88 17.53
CA ILE A 82 0.02 -0.96 16.07
C ILE A 82 1.37 -1.58 15.68
N LEU A 83 2.45 -1.11 16.31
CA LEU A 83 3.79 -1.68 16.16
C LEU A 83 4.13 -2.59 17.35
N PRO A 84 4.87 -3.69 17.13
CA PRO A 84 5.38 -4.50 18.23
C PRO A 84 6.52 -3.78 18.95
N ASP A 85 6.54 -3.88 20.28
CA ASP A 85 7.72 -3.52 21.08
C ASP A 85 8.80 -4.60 20.91
N SER A 86 9.63 -4.45 19.88
CA SER A 86 10.68 -5.39 19.54
C SER A 86 11.89 -4.70 18.95
N LYS A 87 13.08 -5.24 19.30
CA LYS A 87 14.37 -4.87 18.70
C LYS A 87 14.73 -5.76 17.50
N ALA A 88 13.92 -6.76 17.19
CA ALA A 88 14.15 -7.67 16.07
C ALA A 88 13.95 -6.94 14.73
N ALA A 89 14.70 -7.36 13.72
CA ALA A 89 14.54 -6.87 12.35
C ALA A 89 13.10 -7.14 11.84
N PRO A 90 12.53 -6.29 10.96
CA PRO A 90 11.14 -6.40 10.51
C PRO A 90 10.73 -7.80 10.02
N ALA A 91 11.64 -8.48 9.32
CA ALA A 91 11.38 -9.83 8.79
C ALA A 91 11.23 -10.91 9.88
N LEU A 92 11.77 -10.69 11.08
CA LEU A 92 11.78 -11.66 12.19
C LEU A 92 10.70 -11.37 13.24
N GLN A 93 10.05 -10.21 13.19
CA GLN A 93 9.07 -9.80 14.21
C GLN A 93 7.88 -10.76 14.31
N SER A 94 7.45 -11.35 13.18
CA SER A 94 6.38 -12.35 13.16
C SER A 94 6.76 -13.61 13.92
N GLN A 95 7.93 -14.18 13.61
CA GLN A 95 8.46 -15.38 14.26
C GLN A 95 8.73 -15.15 15.75
N GLU A 96 9.28 -13.99 16.11
CA GLU A 96 9.51 -13.62 17.50
C GLU A 96 8.18 -13.53 18.28
N ARG A 97 7.14 -12.93 17.70
CA ARG A 97 5.81 -12.83 18.32
C ARG A 97 5.20 -14.21 18.54
N GLU A 98 5.30 -15.09 17.55
CA GLU A 98 4.81 -16.46 17.63
C GLU A 98 5.53 -17.24 18.74
N LEU A 99 6.87 -17.19 18.76
CA LEU A 99 7.67 -17.81 19.80
C LEU A 99 7.32 -17.26 21.20
N LYS A 100 7.24 -15.93 21.36
CA LYS A 100 6.84 -15.31 22.64
C LYS A 100 5.46 -15.76 23.09
N LYS A 101 4.52 -15.97 22.16
CA LYS A 101 3.18 -16.48 22.47
C LYS A 101 3.24 -17.92 23.01
N HIS A 102 4.00 -18.81 22.34
CA HIS A 102 4.18 -20.19 22.80
C HIS A 102 4.86 -20.25 24.16
N LEU A 103 5.97 -19.52 24.36
CA LEU A 103 6.67 -19.47 25.65
C LEU A 103 5.76 -18.99 26.78
N ARG A 104 4.88 -18.00 26.53
CA ARG A 104 3.90 -17.56 27.52
C ARG A 104 2.84 -18.61 27.80
N ALA A 105 2.37 -19.34 26.79
CA ALA A 105 1.40 -20.40 26.95
C ALA A 105 1.98 -21.54 27.82
N ASP A 106 3.19 -22.00 27.51
CA ASP A 106 3.86 -23.07 28.24
C ASP A 106 4.14 -22.67 29.71
N SER A 107 4.59 -21.42 29.92
CA SER A 107 4.79 -20.89 31.27
C SER A 107 3.49 -20.79 32.06
N LEU A 108 2.39 -20.41 31.41
CA LEU A 108 1.07 -20.33 32.04
C LEU A 108 0.55 -21.72 32.39
N GLU A 109 0.69 -22.69 31.49
CA GLU A 109 0.29 -24.07 31.73
C GLU A 109 0.98 -24.65 32.97
N LYS A 110 2.31 -24.48 33.07
CA LYS A 110 3.08 -24.92 34.24
C LYS A 110 2.61 -24.26 35.53
N ALA A 111 2.30 -22.95 35.50
CA ALA A 111 1.81 -22.23 36.67
C ALA A 111 0.42 -22.71 37.11
N LEU A 112 -0.44 -23.08 36.15
CA LEU A 112 -1.78 -23.60 36.42
C LEU A 112 -1.76 -25.03 36.97
N GLN A 113 -0.77 -25.85 36.62
CA GLN A 113 -0.59 -27.18 37.21
C GLN A 113 -0.34 -27.12 38.72
N GLY A 114 0.38 -26.08 39.18
CA GLY A 114 0.64 -25.84 40.61
C GLY A 114 -0.44 -25.01 41.30
N ARG A 115 -1.63 -24.87 40.72
CA ARG A 115 -2.69 -24.00 41.27
C ARG A 115 -3.14 -24.53 42.65
N PRO A 116 -3.05 -23.71 43.72
CA PRO A 116 -3.49 -24.13 45.05
C PRO A 116 -5.00 -24.35 45.07
N GLU A 117 -5.43 -25.36 45.83
CA GLU A 117 -6.84 -25.60 46.07
C GLU A 117 -7.45 -24.51 46.95
N LYS A 118 -8.77 -24.30 46.83
CA LYS A 118 -9.52 -23.29 47.57
C LYS A 118 -9.29 -23.36 49.09
N GLY A 119 -9.24 -24.56 49.66
CA GLY A 119 -9.02 -24.75 51.09
C GLY A 119 -7.66 -24.26 51.59
N VAL A 120 -6.64 -24.23 50.71
CA VAL A 120 -5.33 -23.65 51.04
C VAL A 120 -5.45 -22.13 51.15
N LEU A 121 -6.18 -21.50 50.22
CA LEU A 121 -6.39 -20.05 50.22
C LEU A 121 -7.20 -19.56 51.43
N VAL A 122 -8.18 -20.34 51.88
CA VAL A 122 -8.94 -20.07 53.12
C VAL A 122 -8.04 -20.14 54.34
N ARG A 123 -7.19 -21.18 54.43
CA ARG A 123 -6.25 -21.38 55.55
C ARG A 123 -5.23 -20.25 55.63
N GLU A 124 -4.77 -19.74 54.50
CA GLU A 124 -3.86 -18.59 54.44
C GLU A 124 -4.56 -17.24 54.66
N GLY A 125 -5.88 -17.24 54.87
CA GLY A 125 -6.66 -16.03 55.14
C GLY A 125 -6.88 -15.14 53.91
N ILE A 126 -6.65 -15.67 52.70
CA ILE A 126 -6.84 -14.95 51.44
C ILE A 126 -8.31 -14.99 51.00
N LEU A 127 -9.01 -16.10 51.27
CA LEU A 127 -10.42 -16.30 50.90
C LEU A 127 -11.29 -16.56 52.15
N ARG A 128 -12.52 -16.05 52.15
CA ARG A 128 -13.51 -16.33 53.21
C ARG A 128 -14.21 -17.66 52.97
N GLU A 129 -14.61 -18.35 54.05
CA GLU A 129 -15.25 -19.68 53.97
C GLU A 129 -16.60 -19.67 53.23
N ASP A 130 -17.27 -18.52 53.23
CA ASP A 130 -18.60 -18.26 52.68
C ASP A 130 -18.60 -17.75 51.22
N GLU A 131 -17.44 -17.45 50.64
CA GLU A 131 -17.34 -17.03 49.24
C GLU A 131 -17.15 -18.27 48.34
N GLU A 132 -18.17 -18.63 47.52
CA GLU A 132 -18.11 -19.72 46.52
C GLU A 132 -17.13 -19.46 45.37
#